data_AF-A0A8J2X212-F1
#
_entry.id   AF-A0A8J2X212-F1
#
_cell.length_a   1.000
_cell.length_b   1.000
_cell.length_c   1.000
_cell.angle_alpha   90.00
_cell.angle_beta   90.00
_cell.angle_gamma   90.00
#
_symmetry.space_group_name_H-M   'P 1'
#
loop_
_entity.id
_entity.type
_entity.pdbx_description
1 polymer ?
#
loop_
_entity_poly.entity_id
_entity_poly.type
_entity_poly.pdbx_seq_one_letter_code
_entity_poly.pdbx_strand_id
1 'polypeptide(L)'
;MASKPALLATGAALAAAAWYYLRYRRKTAPKPPPKPQPKKRQLCACGCGRVASMRCGRCKTARYATRECQASHARAHAPVCYFDSGVQAMDAGEPRKAAKLFETSIAKADKLPPEERVKRRSAAYLAMGRARQMAKDYDAALAAYAAGVTSAKAANVPADAVECMVGAANVVRAIDGAAAAVELFAAAAARADEAIASGGARRGPGALPGAEATRLVAARASAWANQATSMLATPGSDARRAKSLLKRALDARIAMANYYPESSEAKRQLATSRANYGLVLRLTGDPAAEAMIRAAEADAAAIGEAGAGIMQALKRNSANLGKAPAPPGTCPICLENFGDASVEAGCGHRFCRECLRTWLKRSNRYAGA
;
A
#
# COMPACT_ATOMS: atom_id res chain seq x y z
N MET A 1 16.03 60.39 40.00
CA MET A 1 14.69 59.77 40.04
C MET A 1 14.34 59.30 38.64
N ALA A 2 14.47 58.01 38.33
CA ALA A 2 13.94 57.44 37.09
C ALA A 2 13.74 55.93 37.27
N SER A 3 12.49 55.50 37.38
CA SER A 3 12.10 54.09 37.41
C SER A 3 10.80 53.86 36.64
N LYS A 4 10.95 53.19 35.49
CA LYS A 4 10.01 52.30 34.77
C LYS A 4 8.72 52.89 34.16
N PRO A 5 8.41 52.44 32.92
CA PRO A 5 7.36 51.43 32.80
C PRO A 5 7.76 50.28 31.85
N ALA A 6 7.76 49.04 32.35
CA ALA A 6 7.98 47.83 31.56
C ALA A 6 7.03 46.68 31.95
N LEU A 7 5.85 46.97 32.52
CA LEU A 7 4.98 45.95 33.11
C LEU A 7 3.57 45.83 32.51
N LEU A 8 3.21 46.61 31.49
CA LEU A 8 1.88 46.52 30.86
C LEU A 8 1.85 45.76 29.53
N ALA A 9 3.00 45.48 28.90
CA ALA A 9 3.07 44.80 27.60
C ALA A 9 2.99 43.25 27.69
N THR A 10 3.10 42.66 28.88
CA THR A 10 3.16 41.19 29.06
C THR A 10 1.77 40.54 29.22
N GLY A 11 0.80 41.25 29.80
CA GLY A 11 -0.55 40.71 30.06
C GLY A 11 -1.37 40.44 28.79
N ALA A 12 -1.36 41.37 27.84
CA ALA A 12 -2.10 41.23 26.58
C ALA A 12 -1.52 40.14 25.67
N ALA A 13 -0.19 40.02 25.62
CA ALA A 13 0.50 38.98 24.84
C ALA A 13 0.26 37.58 25.41
N LEU A 14 0.24 37.43 26.74
CA LEU A 14 -0.09 36.16 27.40
C LEU A 14 -1.55 35.77 27.21
N ALA A 15 -2.48 36.73 27.26
CA ALA A 15 -3.90 36.47 26.99
C ALA A 15 -4.15 36.05 25.53
N ALA A 16 -3.48 36.69 24.56
CA ALA A 16 -3.56 36.31 23.15
C ALA A 16 -2.96 34.92 22.88
N ALA A 17 -1.82 34.59 23.51
CA ALA A 17 -1.20 33.27 23.43
C ALA A 17 -2.07 32.18 24.08
N ALA A 18 -2.67 32.46 25.23
CA ALA A 18 -3.60 31.55 25.90
C ALA A 18 -4.87 31.32 25.08
N TRP A 19 -5.42 32.37 24.47
CA TRP A 19 -6.58 32.26 23.59
C TRP A 19 -6.26 31.48 22.32
N TYR A 20 -5.11 31.73 21.69
CA TYR A 20 -4.62 30.97 20.53
C TYR A 20 -4.40 29.50 20.89
N TYR A 21 -3.79 29.20 22.04
CA TYR A 21 -3.55 27.85 22.53
C TYR A 21 -4.85 27.11 22.84
N LEU A 22 -5.82 27.75 23.51
CA LEU A 22 -7.13 27.15 23.79
C LEU A 22 -7.94 26.91 22.51
N ARG A 23 -7.87 27.81 21.53
CA ARG A 23 -8.48 27.66 20.21
C ARG A 23 -7.84 26.54 19.40
N TYR A 24 -6.51 26.44 19.44
CA TYR A 24 -5.74 25.35 18.81
C TYR A 24 -6.07 24.01 19.47
N ARG A 25 -6.11 23.95 20.80
CA ARG A 25 -6.46 22.74 21.56
C ARG A 25 -7.91 22.31 21.34
N ARG A 26 -8.87 23.22 21.17
CA ARG A 26 -10.25 22.88 20.76
C ARG A 26 -10.34 22.34 19.34
N LYS A 27 -9.51 22.83 18.40
CA LYS A 27 -9.46 22.31 17.02
C LYS A 27 -8.75 20.97 16.90
N THR A 28 -7.77 20.71 17.77
CA THR A 28 -6.93 19.50 17.76
C THR A 28 -7.32 18.47 18.82
N ALA A 29 -8.26 18.80 19.71
CA ALA A 29 -8.79 17.85 20.67
C ALA A 29 -9.41 16.66 19.92
N PRO A 30 -9.06 15.41 20.29
CA PRO A 30 -9.71 14.25 19.74
C PRO A 30 -11.21 14.37 20.01
N LYS A 31 -12.03 14.34 18.94
CA LYS A 31 -13.48 14.35 19.10
C LYS A 31 -13.87 13.15 19.96
N PRO A 32 -14.82 13.31 20.90
CA PRO A 32 -15.35 12.16 21.63
C PRO A 32 -15.84 11.13 20.59
N PRO A 33 -15.63 9.83 20.85
CA PRO A 33 -16.05 8.79 19.92
C PRO A 33 -17.54 8.98 19.61
N PRO A 34 -17.94 8.91 18.33
CA PRO A 34 -19.35 9.08 17.97
C PRO A 34 -20.19 8.09 18.78
N LYS A 35 -21.28 8.57 19.39
CA LYS A 35 -22.24 7.71 20.09
C LYS A 35 -22.58 6.53 19.17
N PRO A 36 -22.56 5.27 19.65
CA PRO A 36 -22.83 4.11 18.82
C PRO A 36 -24.19 4.29 18.16
N GLN A 37 -24.18 4.48 16.85
CA GLN A 37 -25.43 4.64 16.10
C GLN A 37 -26.23 3.35 16.22
N PRO A 38 -27.56 3.42 16.36
CA PRO A 38 -28.40 2.22 16.33
C PRO A 38 -28.09 1.45 15.04
N LYS A 39 -27.73 0.17 15.17
CA LYS A 39 -27.39 -0.69 14.03
C LYS A 39 -28.60 -0.74 13.09
N LYS A 40 -28.52 -0.03 11.95
CA LYS A 40 -29.57 -0.08 10.92
C LYS A 40 -29.81 -1.53 10.55
N ARG A 41 -31.08 -1.97 10.59
CA ARG A 41 -31.48 -3.31 10.17
C ARG A 41 -31.04 -3.50 8.72
N GLN A 42 -30.26 -4.55 8.46
CA GLN A 42 -29.73 -4.79 7.12
C GLN A 42 -30.77 -5.52 6.27
N LEU A 43 -31.02 -5.00 5.07
CA LEU A 43 -31.99 -5.57 4.13
C LEU A 43 -31.39 -6.76 3.37
N CYS A 44 -32.28 -7.59 2.82
CA CYS A 44 -31.94 -8.76 2.03
C CYS A 44 -31.26 -8.37 0.70
N ALA A 45 -30.13 -9.02 0.39
CA ALA A 45 -29.32 -8.73 -0.80
C ALA A 45 -30.03 -9.02 -2.13
N CYS A 46 -31.07 -9.85 -2.15
CA CYS A 46 -31.86 -10.11 -3.36
C CYS A 46 -32.79 -8.95 -3.76
N GLY A 47 -32.91 -7.90 -2.95
CA GLY A 47 -33.77 -6.75 -3.24
C GLY A 47 -35.24 -6.89 -2.80
N CYS A 48 -35.64 -7.98 -2.13
CA CYS A 48 -37.05 -8.20 -1.74
C CYS A 48 -37.57 -7.30 -0.59
N GLY A 49 -36.78 -6.33 -0.11
CA GLY A 49 -37.18 -5.41 0.97
C GLY A 49 -37.27 -6.00 2.38
N ARG A 50 -37.19 -7.33 2.55
CA ARG A 50 -37.22 -7.98 3.86
C ARG A 50 -35.92 -7.80 4.64
N VAL A 51 -36.02 -7.80 5.97
CA VAL A 51 -34.85 -7.78 6.86
C VAL A 51 -34.10 -9.10 6.77
N ALA A 52 -32.77 -9.04 6.64
CA ALA A 52 -31.96 -10.24 6.55
C ALA A 52 -31.80 -10.92 7.91
N SER A 53 -32.00 -12.24 7.95
CA SER A 53 -31.86 -13.11 9.13
C SER A 53 -30.66 -14.05 9.04
N MET A 54 -30.13 -14.27 7.83
CA MET A 54 -29.04 -15.21 7.57
C MET A 54 -27.94 -14.59 6.70
N ARG A 55 -26.75 -15.21 6.73
CA ARG A 55 -25.59 -14.80 5.94
C ARG A 55 -25.21 -15.89 4.95
N CYS A 56 -24.59 -15.50 3.84
CA CYS A 56 -23.99 -16.44 2.90
C CYS A 56 -23.00 -17.34 3.64
N GLY A 57 -23.16 -18.66 3.53
CA GLY A 57 -22.32 -19.64 4.22
C GLY A 57 -20.84 -19.57 3.83
N ARG A 58 -20.53 -19.09 2.62
CA ARG A 58 -19.17 -18.98 2.09
C ARG A 58 -18.52 -17.65 2.44
N CYS A 59 -18.93 -16.54 1.80
CA CYS A 59 -18.26 -15.25 2.00
C CYS A 59 -18.64 -14.53 3.29
N LYS A 60 -19.74 -14.89 3.95
CA LYS A 60 -20.28 -14.21 5.15
C LYS A 60 -20.66 -12.72 4.97
N THR A 61 -20.36 -12.10 3.83
CA THR A 61 -20.68 -10.71 3.49
C THR A 61 -22.15 -10.52 3.14
N ALA A 62 -22.65 -11.27 2.15
CA ALA A 62 -24.03 -11.14 1.68
C ALA A 62 -25.02 -11.68 2.72
N ARG A 63 -26.13 -10.96 2.89
CA ARG A 63 -27.18 -11.29 3.86
C ARG A 63 -28.53 -11.53 3.16
N TYR A 64 -29.28 -12.49 3.66
CA TYR A 64 -30.55 -12.93 3.07
C TYR A 64 -31.64 -13.05 4.13
N ALA A 65 -32.89 -12.81 3.75
CA ALA A 65 -34.05 -13.03 4.61
C ALA A 65 -34.41 -14.52 4.72
N THR A 66 -34.23 -15.28 3.64
CA THR A 66 -34.53 -16.73 3.57
C THR A 66 -33.53 -17.45 2.67
N ARG A 67 -33.54 -18.79 2.73
CA ARG A 67 -32.77 -19.65 1.82
C ARG A 67 -33.20 -19.49 0.36
N GLU A 68 -34.48 -19.28 0.11
CA GLU A 68 -35.02 -19.00 -1.23
C GLU A 68 -34.47 -17.69 -1.80
N CYS A 69 -34.40 -16.63 -0.99
CA CYS A 69 -33.76 -15.37 -1.40
C CYS A 69 -32.28 -15.54 -1.73
N GLN A 70 -31.59 -16.43 -1.02
CA GLN A 70 -30.20 -16.76 -1.34
C GLN A 70 -30.11 -17.51 -2.67
N ALA A 71 -31.00 -18.48 -2.91
CA ALA A 71 -31.04 -19.26 -4.15
C ALA A 71 -31.37 -18.39 -5.36
N SER A 72 -32.38 -17.51 -5.26
CA SER A 72 -32.77 -16.61 -6.34
C SER A 72 -31.66 -15.61 -6.71
N HIS A 73 -30.90 -15.15 -5.73
CA HIS A 73 -29.78 -14.23 -5.95
C HIS A 73 -28.44 -14.92 -6.26
N ALA A 74 -28.38 -16.27 -6.24
CA ALA A 74 -27.12 -17.00 -6.29
C ALA A 74 -26.27 -16.68 -7.53
N ARG A 75 -26.90 -16.50 -8.70
CA ARG A 75 -26.20 -16.20 -9.96
C ARG A 75 -25.53 -14.82 -9.94
N ALA A 76 -26.26 -13.78 -9.54
CA ALA A 76 -25.75 -12.40 -9.45
C ALA A 76 -24.73 -12.24 -8.30
N HIS A 77 -24.91 -13.01 -7.22
CA HIS A 77 -24.01 -13.03 -6.08
C HIS A 77 -22.69 -13.75 -6.36
N ALA A 78 -22.70 -14.83 -7.16
CA ALA A 78 -21.57 -15.75 -7.29
C ALA A 78 -20.22 -15.06 -7.54
N PRO A 79 -20.08 -14.09 -8.48
CA PRO A 79 -18.79 -13.43 -8.71
C PRO A 79 -18.26 -12.72 -7.46
N VAL A 80 -19.13 -12.00 -6.75
CA VAL A 80 -18.75 -11.28 -5.51
C VAL A 80 -18.47 -12.27 -4.38
N CYS A 81 -19.23 -13.36 -4.30
CA CYS A 81 -19.01 -14.40 -3.30
C CYS A 81 -17.60 -14.99 -3.41
N TYR A 82 -17.17 -15.34 -4.62
CA TYR A 82 -15.82 -15.87 -4.85
C TYR A 82 -14.74 -14.80 -4.67
N PHE A 83 -15.01 -13.55 -5.05
CA PHE A 83 -14.09 -12.44 -4.82
C PHE A 83 -13.83 -12.23 -3.32
N ASP A 84 -14.89 -12.06 -2.53
CA ASP A 84 -14.80 -11.84 -1.07
C ASP A 84 -14.09 -13.01 -0.36
N SER A 85 -14.37 -14.24 -0.77
CA SER A 85 -13.66 -15.42 -0.25
C SER A 85 -12.20 -15.46 -0.66
N GLY A 86 -11.87 -14.96 -1.86
CA GLY A 86 -10.49 -14.77 -2.30
C GLY A 86 -9.75 -13.76 -1.40
N VAL A 87 -10.40 -12.65 -1.05
CA VAL A 87 -9.86 -11.66 -0.11
C VAL A 87 -9.63 -12.29 1.27
N GLN A 88 -10.60 -13.05 1.79
CA GLN A 88 -10.43 -13.77 3.07
C GLN A 88 -9.27 -14.77 3.03
N ALA A 89 -9.08 -15.47 1.91
CA ALA A 89 -7.94 -16.37 1.74
C ALA A 89 -6.60 -15.60 1.68
N MET A 90 -6.56 -14.40 1.12
CA MET A 90 -5.37 -13.53 1.16
C MET A 90 -5.05 -13.11 2.58
N ASP A 91 -6.05 -12.67 3.35
CA ASP A 91 -5.89 -12.26 4.75
C ASP A 91 -5.42 -13.43 5.62
N ALA A 92 -5.84 -14.66 5.29
CA ALA A 92 -5.39 -15.89 5.94
C ALA A 92 -4.00 -16.37 5.49
N GLY A 93 -3.32 -15.66 4.58
CA GLY A 93 -2.00 -16.07 4.08
C GLY A 93 -2.04 -17.26 3.13
N GLU A 94 -3.15 -17.49 2.43
CA GLU A 94 -3.35 -18.61 1.48
C GLU A 94 -3.39 -18.13 0.00
N PRO A 95 -2.32 -17.51 -0.54
CA PRO A 95 -2.37 -16.81 -1.83
C PRO A 95 -2.69 -17.70 -3.03
N ARG A 96 -2.26 -18.97 -3.02
CA ARG A 96 -2.59 -19.94 -4.09
C ARG A 96 -4.09 -20.26 -4.13
N LYS A 97 -4.73 -20.38 -2.97
CA LYS A 97 -6.17 -20.62 -2.86
C LYS A 97 -6.94 -19.36 -3.27
N ALA A 98 -6.47 -18.18 -2.84
CA ALA A 98 -7.03 -16.91 -3.25
C ALA A 98 -7.02 -16.74 -4.79
N ALA A 99 -5.91 -17.05 -5.45
CA ALA A 99 -5.80 -16.99 -6.91
C ALA A 99 -6.88 -17.84 -7.61
N LYS A 100 -7.11 -19.09 -7.17
CA LYS A 100 -8.18 -19.96 -7.71
C LYS A 100 -9.58 -19.40 -7.48
N LEU A 101 -9.80 -18.75 -6.34
CA LEU A 101 -11.08 -18.10 -6.02
C LEU A 101 -11.31 -16.88 -6.91
N PHE A 102 -10.29 -16.06 -7.17
CA PHE A 102 -10.39 -14.92 -8.10
C PHE A 102 -10.60 -15.38 -9.55
N GLU A 103 -9.93 -16.43 -9.99
CA GLU A 103 -10.18 -17.07 -11.29
C GLU A 103 -11.64 -17.54 -11.42
N THR A 104 -12.17 -18.18 -10.37
CA THR A 104 -13.58 -18.57 -10.33
C THR A 104 -14.51 -17.35 -10.34
N SER A 105 -14.15 -16.27 -9.64
CA SER A 105 -14.89 -15.01 -9.65
C SER A 105 -15.00 -14.44 -11.07
N ILE A 106 -13.89 -14.41 -11.81
CA ILE A 106 -13.82 -13.98 -13.22
C ILE A 106 -14.73 -14.86 -14.07
N ALA A 107 -14.58 -16.19 -14.01
CA ALA A 107 -15.40 -17.12 -14.78
C ALA A 107 -16.92 -17.01 -14.50
N LYS A 108 -17.30 -16.59 -13.28
CA LYS A 108 -18.70 -16.30 -12.95
C LYS A 108 -19.14 -14.92 -13.44
N ALA A 109 -18.26 -13.92 -13.40
CA ALA A 109 -18.55 -12.57 -13.91
C ALA A 109 -18.85 -12.60 -15.41
N ASP A 110 -18.24 -13.52 -16.16
CA ASP A 110 -18.46 -13.72 -17.59
C ASP A 110 -19.91 -14.04 -17.96
N LYS A 111 -20.69 -14.53 -17.00
CA LYS A 111 -22.11 -14.88 -17.16
C LYS A 111 -23.05 -13.72 -16.84
N LEU A 112 -22.52 -12.54 -16.52
CA LEU A 112 -23.26 -11.30 -16.25
C LEU A 112 -23.40 -10.42 -17.50
N PRO A 113 -24.34 -9.45 -17.49
CA PRO A 113 -24.42 -8.41 -18.51
C PRO A 113 -23.08 -7.69 -18.73
N PRO A 114 -22.78 -7.23 -19.97
CA PRO A 114 -21.49 -6.64 -20.33
C PRO A 114 -21.02 -5.54 -19.38
N GLU A 115 -21.91 -4.61 -18.96
CA GLU A 115 -21.56 -3.49 -18.10
C GLU A 115 -21.14 -3.90 -16.68
N GLU A 116 -21.74 -4.96 -16.14
CA GLU A 116 -21.35 -5.52 -14.84
C GLU A 116 -20.11 -6.40 -14.95
N ARG A 117 -20.01 -7.15 -16.05
CA ARG A 117 -18.91 -8.08 -16.32
C ARG A 117 -17.57 -7.36 -16.30
N VAL A 118 -17.44 -6.27 -17.06
CA VAL A 118 -16.15 -5.56 -17.19
C VAL A 118 -15.69 -4.95 -15.87
N LYS A 119 -16.62 -4.41 -15.06
CA LYS A 119 -16.32 -3.83 -13.74
C LYS A 119 -15.88 -4.88 -12.72
N ARG A 120 -16.52 -6.06 -12.72
CA ARG A 120 -16.16 -7.13 -11.78
C ARG A 120 -14.85 -7.82 -12.17
N ARG A 121 -14.58 -7.93 -13.47
CA ARG A 121 -13.34 -8.52 -13.99
C ARG A 121 -12.10 -7.72 -13.60
N SER A 122 -12.11 -6.39 -13.74
CA SER A 122 -10.91 -5.57 -13.48
C SER A 122 -10.38 -5.74 -12.06
N ALA A 123 -11.26 -5.62 -11.07
CA ALA A 123 -10.92 -5.81 -9.66
C ALA A 123 -10.45 -7.24 -9.37
N ALA A 124 -11.09 -8.26 -9.97
CA ALA A 124 -10.72 -9.66 -9.78
C ALA A 124 -9.34 -9.98 -10.40
N TYR A 125 -9.02 -9.44 -11.58
CA TYR A 125 -7.70 -9.59 -12.19
C TYR A 125 -6.60 -8.94 -11.34
N LEU A 126 -6.84 -7.72 -10.85
CA LEU A 126 -5.92 -7.03 -9.94
C LEU A 126 -5.64 -7.87 -8.69
N ALA A 127 -6.70 -8.39 -8.05
CA ALA A 127 -6.57 -9.22 -6.85
C ALA A 127 -5.88 -10.57 -7.15
N MET A 128 -6.18 -11.18 -8.30
CA MET A 128 -5.51 -12.39 -8.77
C MET A 128 -4.02 -12.17 -9.03
N GLY A 129 -3.64 -11.05 -9.65
CA GLY A 129 -2.24 -10.67 -9.85
C GLY A 129 -1.48 -10.55 -8.54
N ARG A 130 -2.08 -9.90 -7.52
CA ARG A 130 -1.50 -9.81 -6.17
C ARG A 130 -1.36 -11.18 -5.51
N ALA A 131 -2.37 -12.02 -5.63
CA ALA A 131 -2.34 -13.37 -5.08
C ALA A 131 -1.22 -14.22 -5.71
N ARG A 132 -1.11 -14.20 -7.05
CA ARG A 132 -0.05 -14.91 -7.78
C ARG A 132 1.34 -14.36 -7.46
N GLN A 133 1.47 -13.03 -7.34
CA GLN A 133 2.72 -12.39 -6.90
C GLN A 133 3.12 -12.84 -5.48
N MET A 134 2.19 -12.89 -4.53
CA MET A 134 2.46 -13.41 -3.17
C MET A 134 2.82 -14.90 -3.17
N ALA A 135 2.24 -15.67 -4.08
CA ALA A 135 2.59 -17.08 -4.29
C ALA A 135 3.92 -17.28 -5.05
N LYS A 136 4.59 -16.19 -5.48
CA LYS A 136 5.79 -16.17 -6.33
C LYS A 136 5.60 -16.84 -7.70
N ASP A 137 4.37 -16.85 -8.19
CA ASP A 137 4.01 -17.28 -9.53
C ASP A 137 4.03 -16.06 -10.46
N TYR A 138 5.24 -15.61 -10.80
CA TYR A 138 5.47 -14.30 -11.41
C TYR A 138 4.94 -14.20 -12.84
N ASP A 139 5.11 -15.23 -13.67
CA ASP A 139 4.58 -15.23 -15.04
C ASP A 139 3.05 -15.13 -15.04
N ALA A 140 2.40 -15.94 -14.19
CA ALA A 140 0.96 -15.91 -14.07
C ALA A 140 0.46 -14.59 -13.43
N ALA A 141 1.26 -13.96 -12.56
CA ALA A 141 0.95 -12.64 -12.00
C ALA A 141 1.01 -11.55 -13.08
N LEU A 142 2.05 -11.54 -13.92
CA LEU A 142 2.17 -10.61 -15.04
C LEU A 142 1.01 -10.76 -16.03
N ALA A 143 0.66 -12.00 -16.39
CA ALA A 143 -0.50 -12.27 -17.23
C ALA A 143 -1.82 -11.75 -16.62
N ALA A 144 -2.01 -11.94 -15.32
CA ALA A 144 -3.18 -11.44 -14.61
C ALA A 144 -3.24 -9.90 -14.58
N TYR A 145 -2.11 -9.23 -14.32
CA TYR A 145 -2.04 -7.77 -14.36
C TYR A 145 -2.28 -7.20 -15.76
N ALA A 146 -1.73 -7.83 -16.80
CA ALA A 146 -1.98 -7.42 -18.19
C ALA A 146 -3.47 -7.54 -18.55
N ALA A 147 -4.11 -8.66 -18.21
CA ALA A 147 -5.55 -8.83 -18.39
C ALA A 147 -6.36 -7.81 -17.57
N GLY A 148 -5.90 -7.48 -16.36
CA GLY A 148 -6.46 -6.44 -15.50
C GLY A 148 -6.43 -5.05 -16.13
N VAL A 149 -5.30 -4.64 -16.72
CA VAL A 149 -5.18 -3.37 -17.45
C VAL A 149 -6.19 -3.30 -18.61
N THR A 150 -6.28 -4.36 -19.42
CA THR A 150 -7.22 -4.43 -20.54
C THR A 150 -8.68 -4.34 -20.06
N SER A 151 -9.03 -5.11 -19.03
CA SER A 151 -10.39 -5.08 -18.46
C SER A 151 -10.73 -3.72 -17.83
N ALA A 152 -9.78 -3.09 -17.14
CA ALA A 152 -9.97 -1.80 -16.49
C ALA A 152 -10.17 -0.67 -17.51
N LYS A 153 -9.44 -0.70 -18.65
CA LYS A 153 -9.67 0.19 -19.78
C LYS A 153 -11.08 0.02 -20.35
N ALA A 154 -11.51 -1.21 -20.59
CA ALA A 154 -12.86 -1.50 -21.08
C ALA A 154 -13.97 -1.07 -20.11
N ALA A 155 -13.71 -1.15 -18.80
CA ALA A 155 -14.65 -0.76 -17.75
C ALA A 155 -14.64 0.74 -17.43
N ASN A 156 -13.71 1.52 -18.02
CA ASN A 156 -13.42 2.90 -17.65
C ASN A 156 -13.14 3.08 -16.13
N VAL A 157 -12.32 2.19 -15.57
CA VAL A 157 -11.89 2.21 -14.15
C VAL A 157 -10.38 2.48 -14.11
N PRO A 158 -9.94 3.74 -14.26
CA PRO A 158 -8.53 4.06 -14.41
C PRO A 158 -7.68 3.70 -13.19
N ALA A 159 -8.24 3.70 -11.97
CA ALA A 159 -7.47 3.32 -10.78
C ALA A 159 -7.03 1.85 -10.85
N ASP A 160 -7.93 0.94 -11.25
CA ASP A 160 -7.60 -0.48 -11.41
C ASP A 160 -6.50 -0.70 -12.46
N ALA A 161 -6.53 0.07 -13.56
CA ALA A 161 -5.51 0.00 -14.60
C ALA A 161 -4.12 0.39 -14.05
N VAL A 162 -4.04 1.52 -13.34
CA VAL A 162 -2.78 2.00 -12.75
C VAL A 162 -2.29 1.05 -11.66
N GLU A 163 -3.18 0.53 -10.81
CA GLU A 163 -2.80 -0.45 -9.78
C GLU A 163 -2.27 -1.76 -10.39
N CYS A 164 -2.83 -2.22 -11.51
CA CYS A 164 -2.28 -3.36 -12.25
C CYS A 164 -0.90 -3.07 -12.83
N MET A 165 -0.68 -1.87 -13.39
CA MET A 165 0.64 -1.46 -13.88
C MET A 165 1.69 -1.40 -12.76
N VAL A 166 1.33 -0.85 -11.60
CA VAL A 166 2.20 -0.85 -10.41
C VAL A 166 2.46 -2.28 -9.94
N GLY A 167 1.46 -3.16 -9.97
CA GLY A 167 1.62 -4.58 -9.65
C GLY A 167 2.62 -5.28 -10.58
N ALA A 168 2.45 -5.11 -11.90
CA ALA A 168 3.35 -5.67 -12.89
C ALA A 168 4.79 -5.15 -12.73
N ALA A 169 4.97 -3.83 -12.54
CA ALA A 169 6.28 -3.24 -12.29
C ALA A 169 6.94 -3.77 -11.00
N ASN A 170 6.15 -4.09 -9.96
CA ASN A 170 6.67 -4.75 -8.77
C ASN A 170 7.11 -6.20 -9.02
N VAL A 171 6.42 -6.92 -9.90
CA VAL A 171 6.84 -8.26 -10.31
C VAL A 171 8.15 -8.16 -11.11
N VAL A 172 8.22 -7.29 -12.12
CA VAL A 172 9.46 -7.03 -12.89
C VAL A 172 10.62 -6.66 -11.97
N ARG A 173 10.38 -5.80 -10.97
CA ARG A 173 11.40 -5.47 -9.97
C ARG A 173 11.95 -6.68 -9.23
N ALA A 174 11.09 -7.67 -8.95
CA ALA A 174 11.47 -8.87 -8.23
C ALA A 174 12.22 -9.88 -9.10
N ILE A 175 11.92 -9.95 -10.40
CA ILE A 175 12.56 -10.90 -11.34
C ILE A 175 13.83 -10.31 -11.99
N ASP A 176 13.76 -9.08 -12.48
CA ASP A 176 14.78 -8.44 -13.33
C ASP A 176 15.55 -7.34 -12.58
N GLY A 177 15.14 -7.05 -11.34
CA GLY A 177 15.79 -6.07 -10.47
C GLY A 177 15.23 -4.65 -10.59
N ALA A 178 15.77 -3.77 -9.75
CA ALA A 178 15.25 -2.41 -9.56
C ALA A 178 15.34 -1.53 -10.81
N ALA A 179 16.45 -1.62 -11.56
CA ALA A 179 16.69 -0.80 -12.75
C ALA A 179 15.62 -1.04 -13.82
N ALA A 180 15.27 -2.31 -14.08
CA ALA A 180 14.27 -2.69 -15.08
C ALA A 180 12.86 -2.16 -14.76
N ALA A 181 12.55 -1.93 -13.49
CA ALA A 181 11.24 -1.50 -13.05
C ALA A 181 11.05 0.03 -13.02
N VAL A 182 12.12 0.83 -13.09
CA VAL A 182 12.04 2.30 -12.96
C VAL A 182 11.10 2.91 -13.99
N GLU A 183 11.27 2.55 -15.27
CA GLU A 183 10.46 3.10 -16.36
C GLU A 183 9.03 2.55 -16.36
N LEU A 184 8.81 1.33 -15.85
CA LEU A 184 7.46 0.78 -15.68
C LEU A 184 6.66 1.54 -14.61
N PHE A 185 7.29 1.92 -13.50
CA PHE A 185 6.66 2.79 -12.51
C PHE A 185 6.44 4.20 -13.05
N ALA A 186 7.36 4.73 -13.86
CA ALA A 186 7.19 6.01 -14.54
C ALA A 186 5.96 6.00 -15.45
N ALA A 187 5.80 4.94 -16.26
CA ALA A 187 4.65 4.74 -17.14
C ALA A 187 3.33 4.63 -16.36
N ALA A 188 3.33 3.92 -15.22
CA ALA A 188 2.15 3.84 -14.35
C ALA A 188 1.77 5.21 -13.77
N ALA A 189 2.75 6.02 -13.36
CA ALA A 189 2.52 7.37 -12.87
C ALA A 189 1.98 8.30 -13.96
N ALA A 190 2.57 8.26 -15.17
CA ALA A 190 2.11 9.04 -16.32
C ALA A 190 0.65 8.70 -16.69
N ARG A 191 0.31 7.40 -16.68
CA ARG A 191 -1.07 6.95 -16.93
C ARG A 191 -2.06 7.50 -15.90
N ALA A 192 -1.64 7.61 -14.64
CA ALA A 192 -2.48 8.20 -13.60
C ALA A 192 -2.63 9.71 -13.78
N ASP A 193 -1.57 10.42 -14.18
CA ASP A 193 -1.60 11.85 -14.48
C ASP A 193 -2.55 12.16 -15.65
N GLU A 194 -2.51 11.36 -16.72
CA GLU A 194 -3.47 11.46 -17.84
C GLU A 194 -4.92 11.28 -17.38
N ALA A 195 -5.20 10.24 -16.58
CA ALA A 195 -6.55 9.94 -16.11
C ALA A 195 -7.10 11.03 -15.16
N ILE A 196 -6.22 11.66 -14.37
CA ILE A 196 -6.58 12.80 -13.53
C ILE A 196 -6.88 14.02 -14.41
N ALA A 197 -6.02 14.31 -15.39
CA ALA A 197 -6.17 15.45 -16.29
C ALA A 197 -7.42 15.35 -17.18
N SER A 198 -7.78 14.16 -17.66
CA SER A 198 -8.99 13.92 -18.46
C SER A 198 -10.29 14.01 -17.65
N GLY A 199 -10.21 14.37 -16.36
CA GLY A 199 -11.36 14.57 -15.49
C GLY A 199 -11.85 13.32 -14.78
N GLY A 200 -11.06 12.23 -14.76
CA GLY A 200 -11.28 11.08 -13.86
C GLY A 200 -11.27 11.46 -12.37
N ALA A 201 -10.84 12.67 -12.04
CA ALA A 201 -10.86 13.28 -10.71
C ALA A 201 -11.54 14.67 -10.65
N ARG A 202 -12.49 15.00 -11.55
CA ARG A 202 -13.17 16.31 -11.47
C ARG A 202 -14.03 16.45 -10.20
N ARG A 203 -13.61 17.31 -9.26
CA ARG A 203 -14.20 18.65 -9.00
C ARG A 203 -13.26 19.51 -8.13
N GLY A 204 -13.09 20.78 -8.52
CA GLY A 204 -12.86 22.01 -7.72
C GLY A 204 -11.63 22.15 -6.79
N PRO A 205 -11.12 23.38 -6.56
CA PRO A 205 -10.23 23.65 -5.43
C PRO A 205 -10.99 23.34 -4.13
N GLY A 206 -10.58 22.30 -3.40
CA GLY A 206 -11.23 21.88 -2.17
C GLY A 206 -12.43 20.93 -2.33
N ALA A 207 -12.77 20.47 -3.55
CA ALA A 207 -13.74 19.39 -3.71
C ALA A 207 -13.05 18.02 -3.70
N LEU A 208 -13.64 17.12 -2.93
CA LEU A 208 -13.02 15.87 -2.52
C LEU A 208 -13.22 14.81 -3.61
N PRO A 209 -12.17 14.07 -3.99
CA PRO A 209 -12.31 13.00 -4.96
C PRO A 209 -13.25 11.93 -4.39
N GLY A 210 -14.24 11.48 -5.18
CA GLY A 210 -14.97 10.25 -4.87
C GLY A 210 -14.02 9.06 -4.66
N ALA A 211 -14.52 7.93 -4.15
CA ALA A 211 -13.71 6.77 -3.81
C ALA A 211 -12.73 6.35 -4.94
N GLU A 212 -13.16 6.43 -6.19
CA GLU A 212 -12.33 6.12 -7.37
C GLU A 212 -11.18 7.11 -7.57
N ALA A 213 -11.44 8.41 -7.48
CA ALA A 213 -10.40 9.42 -7.64
C ALA A 213 -9.40 9.40 -6.45
N THR A 214 -9.85 9.02 -5.25
CA THR A 214 -8.95 8.73 -4.12
C THR A 214 -8.03 7.55 -4.44
N ARG A 215 -8.57 6.44 -4.96
CA ARG A 215 -7.78 5.27 -5.35
C ARG A 215 -6.76 5.62 -6.43
N LEU A 216 -7.15 6.42 -7.43
CA LEU A 216 -6.25 6.86 -8.49
C LEU A 216 -5.08 7.69 -7.97
N VAL A 217 -5.34 8.63 -7.05
CA VAL A 217 -4.28 9.41 -6.37
C VAL A 217 -3.36 8.51 -5.55
N ALA A 218 -3.91 7.51 -4.84
CA ALA A 218 -3.13 6.54 -4.06
C ALA A 218 -2.23 5.66 -4.95
N ALA A 219 -2.77 5.19 -6.08
CA ALA A 219 -2.05 4.38 -7.05
C ALA A 219 -0.90 5.18 -7.68
N ARG A 220 -1.14 6.45 -8.02
CA ARG A 220 -0.10 7.39 -8.50
C ARG A 220 1.00 7.62 -7.48
N ALA A 221 0.64 7.89 -6.22
CA ALA A 221 1.61 8.07 -5.14
C ALA A 221 2.46 6.80 -4.93
N SER A 222 1.85 5.62 -5.11
CA SER A 222 2.55 4.34 -5.04
C SER A 222 3.50 4.13 -6.21
N ALA A 223 3.13 4.55 -7.42
CA ALA A 223 4.00 4.55 -8.59
C ALA A 223 5.24 5.43 -8.37
N TRP A 224 5.07 6.68 -7.93
CA TRP A 224 6.22 7.57 -7.64
C TRP A 224 7.13 7.01 -6.54
N ALA A 225 6.55 6.50 -5.44
CA ALA A 225 7.36 5.95 -4.35
C ALA A 225 8.14 4.71 -4.77
N ASN A 226 7.54 3.82 -5.56
CA ASN A 226 8.22 2.62 -6.05
C ASN A 226 9.26 2.96 -7.13
N GLN A 227 8.99 3.94 -8.01
CA GLN A 227 9.98 4.46 -8.95
C GLN A 227 11.21 4.97 -8.19
N ALA A 228 11.00 5.87 -7.22
CA ALA A 228 12.08 6.49 -6.47
C ALA A 228 12.91 5.48 -5.67
N THR A 229 12.26 4.53 -4.99
CA THR A 229 12.98 3.48 -4.25
C THR A 229 13.74 2.52 -5.17
N SER A 230 13.22 2.27 -6.38
CA SER A 230 13.93 1.46 -7.38
C SER A 230 15.12 2.21 -7.99
N MET A 231 14.99 3.52 -8.19
CA MET A 231 16.12 4.38 -8.55
C MET A 231 17.20 4.30 -7.48
N LEU A 232 16.87 4.55 -6.20
CA LEU A 232 17.85 4.53 -5.10
C LEU A 232 18.54 3.17 -4.91
N ALA A 233 17.92 2.08 -5.35
CA ALA A 233 18.53 0.75 -5.37
C ALA A 233 19.43 0.49 -6.59
N THR A 234 19.36 1.34 -7.61
CA THR A 234 20.18 1.28 -8.82
C THR A 234 21.45 2.13 -8.63
N PRO A 235 22.66 1.56 -8.78
CA PRO A 235 23.91 2.30 -8.69
C PRO A 235 23.97 3.49 -9.65
N GLY A 236 24.54 4.61 -9.20
CA GLY A 236 24.69 5.83 -10.02
C GLY A 236 23.39 6.60 -10.27
N SER A 237 22.27 6.22 -9.62
CA SER A 237 21.00 6.91 -9.80
C SER A 237 20.96 8.31 -9.19
N ASP A 238 20.11 9.16 -9.76
CA ASP A 238 19.88 10.52 -9.29
C ASP A 238 19.03 10.55 -8.00
N ALA A 239 19.72 10.64 -6.86
CA ALA A 239 19.09 10.75 -5.54
C ALA A 239 18.23 12.03 -5.38
N ARG A 240 18.52 13.12 -6.13
CA ARG A 240 17.70 14.35 -6.09
C ARG A 240 16.37 14.12 -6.80
N ARG A 241 16.38 13.44 -7.95
CA ARG A 241 15.14 13.02 -8.64
C ARG A 241 14.32 12.06 -7.78
N ALA A 242 14.95 11.09 -7.13
CA ALA A 242 14.26 10.21 -6.18
C ALA A 242 13.63 10.98 -5.00
N LYS A 243 14.34 11.96 -4.44
CA LYS A 243 13.82 12.87 -3.40
C LYS A 243 12.56 13.62 -3.85
N SER A 244 12.56 14.17 -5.07
CA SER A 244 11.40 14.87 -5.64
C SER A 244 10.17 13.96 -5.78
N LEU A 245 10.35 12.74 -6.30
CA LEU A 245 9.27 11.76 -6.43
C LEU A 245 8.71 11.31 -5.07
N LEU A 246 9.58 11.08 -4.09
CA LEU A 246 9.16 10.73 -2.72
C LEU A 246 8.40 11.88 -2.04
N LYS A 247 8.81 13.13 -2.28
CA LYS A 247 8.07 14.31 -1.79
C LYS A 247 6.67 14.38 -2.39
N ARG A 248 6.52 14.18 -3.70
CA ARG A 248 5.20 14.13 -4.37
C ARG A 248 4.31 13.03 -3.80
N ALA A 249 4.87 11.84 -3.57
CA ALA A 249 4.14 10.72 -2.96
C ALA A 249 3.72 11.02 -1.51
N LEU A 250 4.59 11.65 -0.73
CA LEU A 250 4.30 12.08 0.64
C LEU A 250 3.17 13.11 0.68
N ASP A 251 3.23 14.16 -0.15
CA ASP A 251 2.21 15.22 -0.17
C ASP A 251 0.82 14.66 -0.50
N ALA A 252 0.74 13.75 -1.47
CA ALA A 252 -0.50 13.07 -1.82
C ALA A 252 -1.07 12.26 -0.63
N ARG A 253 -0.22 11.53 0.10
CA ARG A 253 -0.64 10.70 1.23
C ARG A 253 -0.95 11.52 2.49
N ILE A 254 -0.31 12.67 2.69
CA ILE A 254 -0.72 13.65 3.72
C ILE A 254 -2.14 14.13 3.44
N ALA A 255 -2.43 14.54 2.20
CA ALA A 255 -3.78 14.99 1.83
C ALA A 255 -4.82 13.88 2.06
N MET A 256 -4.50 12.64 1.67
CA MET A 256 -5.38 11.49 1.90
C MET A 256 -5.59 11.18 3.39
N ALA A 257 -4.54 11.18 4.21
CA ALA A 257 -4.65 10.89 5.65
C ALA A 257 -5.44 11.98 6.39
N ASN A 258 -5.27 13.25 6.00
CA ASN A 258 -6.07 14.35 6.53
C ASN A 258 -7.55 14.22 6.16
N TYR A 259 -7.84 13.72 4.96
CA TYR A 259 -9.21 13.56 4.50
C TYR A 259 -9.91 12.32 5.09
N TYR A 260 -9.17 11.22 5.24
CA TYR A 260 -9.65 9.97 5.84
C TYR A 260 -8.92 9.68 7.16
N PRO A 261 -9.11 10.50 8.21
CA PRO A 261 -8.36 10.37 9.47
C PRO A 261 -8.65 9.07 10.23
N GLU A 262 -9.76 8.40 9.92
CA GLU A 262 -10.11 7.09 10.51
C GLU A 262 -9.55 5.91 9.71
N SER A 263 -9.02 6.14 8.50
CA SER A 263 -8.51 5.06 7.65
C SER A 263 -7.14 4.57 8.13
N SER A 264 -7.10 3.35 8.65
CA SER A 264 -5.85 2.69 9.03
C SER A 264 -4.92 2.50 7.83
N GLU A 265 -5.47 2.33 6.62
CA GLU A 265 -4.69 2.24 5.39
C GLU A 265 -4.05 3.59 5.02
N ALA A 266 -4.79 4.69 5.13
CA ALA A 266 -4.23 6.02 4.85
C ALA A 266 -3.08 6.35 5.83
N LYS A 267 -3.23 6.00 7.11
CA LYS A 267 -2.17 6.14 8.13
C LYS A 267 -0.94 5.28 7.82
N ARG A 268 -1.14 3.99 7.47
CA ARG A 268 -0.06 3.08 7.04
C ARG A 268 0.74 3.63 5.86
N GLN A 269 0.03 4.11 4.83
CA GLN A 269 0.66 4.67 3.64
C GLN A 269 1.44 5.95 3.96
N LEU A 270 0.90 6.82 4.82
CA LEU A 270 1.59 8.03 5.28
C LEU A 270 2.88 7.69 6.03
N ALA A 271 2.83 6.78 7.01
CA ALA A 271 3.99 6.33 7.76
C ALA A 271 5.11 5.83 6.84
N THR A 272 4.75 4.98 5.87
CA THR A 272 5.69 4.46 4.85
C THR A 272 6.28 5.58 3.99
N SER A 273 5.46 6.54 3.57
CA SER A 273 5.92 7.71 2.79
C SER A 273 6.90 8.59 3.58
N ARG A 274 6.62 8.84 4.85
CA ARG A 274 7.52 9.61 5.72
C ARG A 274 8.83 8.85 5.97
N ALA A 275 8.77 7.53 6.17
CA ALA A 275 9.95 6.69 6.32
C ALA A 275 10.85 6.79 5.07
N ASN A 276 10.29 6.56 3.87
CA ASN A 276 11.05 6.64 2.63
C ASN A 276 11.60 8.05 2.37
N TYR A 277 10.81 9.10 2.62
CA TYR A 277 11.26 10.47 2.44
C TYR A 277 12.34 10.87 3.46
N GLY A 278 12.20 10.47 4.73
CA GLY A 278 13.22 10.68 5.75
C GLY A 278 14.55 10.00 5.42
N LEU A 279 14.49 8.78 4.89
CA LEU A 279 15.68 8.05 4.44
C LEU A 279 16.39 8.74 3.27
N VAL A 280 15.66 9.22 2.26
CA VAL A 280 16.30 9.95 1.15
C VAL A 280 16.84 11.30 1.59
N LEU A 281 16.17 11.98 2.53
CA LEU A 281 16.70 13.21 3.15
C LEU A 281 18.05 12.93 3.81
N ARG A 282 18.13 11.87 4.63
CA ARG A 282 19.38 11.44 5.29
C ARG A 282 20.47 11.13 4.26
N LEU A 283 20.14 10.40 3.19
CA LEU A 283 21.08 10.06 2.11
C LEU A 283 21.63 11.32 1.42
N THR A 284 20.79 12.34 1.25
CA THR A 284 21.17 13.62 0.61
C THR A 284 21.78 14.64 1.58
N GLY A 285 22.00 14.28 2.85
CA GLY A 285 22.56 15.19 3.86
C GLY A 285 21.62 16.33 4.29
N ASP A 286 20.30 16.18 4.10
CA ASP A 286 19.33 17.21 4.45
C ASP A 286 19.03 17.20 5.97
N PRO A 287 19.15 18.34 6.67
CA PRO A 287 18.97 18.40 8.13
C PRO A 287 17.54 18.07 8.59
N ALA A 288 16.54 18.13 7.70
CA ALA A 288 15.16 17.77 8.03
C ALA A 288 14.96 16.24 8.18
N ALA A 289 15.96 15.43 7.86
CA ALA A 289 15.87 13.97 7.86
C ALA A 289 15.36 13.39 9.18
N GLU A 290 15.98 13.76 10.30
CA GLU A 290 15.64 13.19 11.61
C GLU A 290 14.24 13.59 12.09
N ALA A 291 13.80 14.80 11.76
CA ALA A 291 12.44 15.23 12.05
C ALA A 291 11.41 14.39 11.26
N MET A 292 11.70 14.10 9.99
CA MET A 292 10.84 13.29 9.14
C MET A 292 10.79 11.82 9.59
N ILE A 293 11.93 11.28 10.03
CA ILE A 293 12.03 9.91 10.56
C ILE A 293 11.24 9.78 11.86
N ARG A 294 11.38 10.71 12.81
CA ARG A 294 10.55 10.73 14.02
C ARG A 294 9.06 10.82 13.71
N ALA A 295 8.66 11.60 12.69
CA ALA A 295 7.27 11.66 12.27
C ALA A 295 6.77 10.34 11.67
N ALA A 296 7.62 9.62 10.93
CA ALA A 296 7.31 8.28 10.43
C ALA A 296 7.13 7.27 11.58
N GLU A 297 8.00 7.32 12.58
CA GLU A 297 7.93 6.47 13.78
C GLU A 297 6.66 6.74 14.59
N ALA A 298 6.30 8.01 14.77
CA ALA A 298 5.07 8.40 15.47
C ALA A 298 3.81 7.87 14.74
N ASP A 299 3.76 7.99 13.42
CA ASP A 299 2.63 7.45 12.64
C ASP A 299 2.58 5.92 12.71
N ALA A 300 3.74 5.25 12.63
CA ALA A 300 3.84 3.80 12.73
C ALA A 300 3.41 3.30 14.13
N ALA A 301 3.78 4.02 15.20
CA ALA A 301 3.30 3.70 16.54
C ALA A 301 1.78 3.88 16.67
N ALA A 302 1.21 4.91 16.05
CA ALA A 302 -0.23 5.21 16.12
C ALA A 302 -1.12 4.15 15.43
N ILE A 303 -0.57 3.29 14.57
CA ILE A 303 -1.28 2.18 13.92
C ILE A 303 -1.08 0.82 14.61
N GLY A 304 -0.35 0.77 15.73
CA GLY A 304 -0.17 -0.43 16.55
C GLY A 304 0.66 -1.53 15.86
N GLU A 305 0.25 -2.79 16.02
CA GLU A 305 0.94 -3.97 15.46
C GLU A 305 1.18 -3.86 13.94
N ALA A 306 0.22 -3.27 13.21
CA ALA A 306 0.35 -3.04 11.78
C ALA A 306 1.51 -2.11 11.39
N GLY A 307 2.01 -1.28 12.32
CA GLY A 307 3.15 -0.40 12.13
C GLY A 307 4.50 -0.99 12.53
N ALA A 308 4.52 -2.12 13.24
CA ALA A 308 5.77 -2.76 13.67
C ALA A 308 6.66 -3.14 12.48
N GLY A 309 6.05 -3.62 11.39
CA GLY A 309 6.78 -3.93 10.15
C GLY A 309 7.41 -2.69 9.50
N ILE A 310 6.75 -1.53 9.58
CA ILE A 310 7.28 -0.26 9.05
C ILE A 310 8.49 0.18 9.89
N MET A 311 8.38 0.11 11.22
CA MET A 311 9.48 0.43 12.14
C MET A 311 10.70 -0.46 11.89
N GLN A 312 10.48 -1.77 11.75
CA GLN A 312 11.56 -2.73 11.46
C GLN A 312 12.22 -2.44 10.12
N ALA A 313 11.44 -2.18 9.07
CA ALA A 313 11.94 -1.82 7.76
C ALA A 313 12.75 -0.51 7.78
N LEU A 314 12.24 0.52 8.46
CA LEU A 314 12.91 1.82 8.62
C LEU A 314 14.26 1.67 9.34
N LYS A 315 14.30 0.90 10.44
CA LYS A 315 15.54 0.62 11.18
C LYS A 315 16.55 -0.12 10.30
N ARG A 316 16.12 -1.18 9.61
CA ARG A 316 16.98 -1.96 8.69
C ARG A 316 17.52 -1.10 7.56
N ASN A 317 16.66 -0.32 6.90
CA ASN A 317 17.06 0.51 5.77
C ASN A 317 17.96 1.66 6.22
N SER A 318 17.71 2.25 7.41
CA SER A 318 18.60 3.24 8.01
C SER A 318 20.00 2.68 8.25
N ALA A 319 20.10 1.45 8.78
CA ALA A 319 21.38 0.79 9.04
C ALA A 319 22.17 0.43 7.77
N ASN A 320 21.49 0.36 6.63
CA ASN A 320 22.09 0.04 5.33
C ASN A 320 22.30 1.27 4.44
N LEU A 321 21.93 2.46 4.92
CA LEU A 321 22.01 3.68 4.12
C LEU A 321 23.46 4.03 3.79
N GLY A 322 23.75 4.30 2.51
CA GLY A 322 25.10 4.65 2.04
C GLY A 322 26.10 3.49 2.02
N LYS A 323 25.71 2.29 2.44
CA LYS A 323 26.53 1.09 2.26
C LYS A 323 26.43 0.64 0.81
N ALA A 324 27.57 0.41 0.17
CA ALA A 324 27.58 -0.24 -1.14
C ALA A 324 26.88 -1.61 -1.03
N PRO A 325 26.04 -1.99 -2.00
CA PRO A 325 25.64 -3.38 -2.11
C PRO A 325 26.91 -4.24 -2.21
N ALA A 326 26.89 -5.43 -1.62
CA ALA A 326 27.99 -6.38 -1.78
C ALA A 326 28.24 -6.56 -3.29
N PRO A 327 29.49 -6.45 -3.77
CA PRO A 327 29.79 -6.55 -5.20
C PRO A 327 29.17 -7.83 -5.79
N PRO A 328 28.63 -7.79 -7.02
CA PRO A 328 28.21 -9.00 -7.70
C PRO A 328 29.39 -9.97 -7.75
N GLY A 329 29.16 -11.21 -7.31
CA GLY A 329 30.23 -12.20 -7.20
C GLY A 329 30.89 -12.28 -5.81
N THR A 330 30.37 -11.61 -4.78
CA THR A 330 30.85 -11.76 -3.39
C THR A 330 29.87 -12.53 -2.50
N CYS A 331 30.42 -13.29 -1.56
CA CYS A 331 29.62 -14.03 -0.58
C CYS A 331 29.00 -13.07 0.45
N PRO A 332 27.67 -13.09 0.65
CA PRO A 332 27.01 -12.20 1.64
C PRO A 332 27.39 -12.46 3.11
N ILE A 333 28.11 -13.55 3.40
CA ILE A 333 28.51 -13.94 4.75
C ILE A 333 29.91 -13.40 5.08
N CYS A 334 30.90 -13.64 4.20
CA CYS A 334 32.28 -13.19 4.42
C CYS A 334 32.65 -11.93 3.65
N LEU A 335 31.82 -11.47 2.71
CA LEU A 335 32.04 -10.33 1.81
C LEU A 335 33.23 -10.47 0.85
N GLU A 336 33.80 -11.68 0.72
CA GLU A 336 34.87 -12.01 -0.22
C GLU A 336 34.31 -12.50 -1.56
N ASN A 337 35.09 -12.38 -2.64
CA ASN A 337 34.74 -12.92 -3.95
C ASN A 337 34.54 -14.44 -3.88
N PHE A 338 33.56 -14.96 -4.62
CA PHE A 338 33.40 -16.39 -4.81
C PHE A 338 34.63 -16.94 -5.53
N GLY A 339 35.39 -17.81 -4.86
CA GLY A 339 36.27 -18.76 -5.56
C GLY A 339 35.45 -19.89 -6.22
N ASP A 340 36.14 -20.94 -6.69
CA ASP A 340 35.52 -22.08 -7.40
C ASP A 340 34.48 -22.87 -6.58
N ALA A 341 34.43 -22.66 -5.26
CA ALA A 341 33.59 -23.39 -4.31
C ALA A 341 32.39 -22.57 -3.81
N SER A 342 31.67 -21.90 -4.71
CA SER A 342 30.39 -21.26 -4.38
C SER A 342 29.21 -22.25 -4.47
N VAL A 343 28.16 -21.97 -3.71
CA VAL A 343 26.91 -22.74 -3.69
C VAL A 343 25.76 -21.78 -3.86
N GLU A 344 24.90 -22.05 -4.83
CA GLU A 344 23.65 -21.36 -5.01
C GLU A 344 22.56 -22.04 -4.17
N ALA A 345 21.97 -21.30 -3.24
CA ALA A 345 20.83 -21.78 -2.48
C ALA A 345 19.60 -21.87 -3.40
N GLY A 346 18.61 -22.70 -3.05
CA GLY A 346 17.36 -22.84 -3.82
C GLY A 346 16.54 -21.53 -3.97
N CYS A 347 16.95 -20.45 -3.31
CA CYS A 347 16.41 -19.11 -3.47
C CYS A 347 17.20 -18.23 -4.47
N GLY A 348 18.16 -18.80 -5.21
CA GLY A 348 18.97 -18.11 -6.23
C GLY A 348 20.12 -17.26 -5.68
N HIS A 349 20.32 -17.22 -4.36
CA HIS A 349 21.44 -16.50 -3.75
C HIS A 349 22.68 -17.39 -3.65
N ARG A 350 23.85 -16.83 -3.95
CA ARG A 350 25.13 -17.54 -3.94
C ARG A 350 25.90 -17.27 -2.64
N PHE A 351 26.56 -18.30 -2.10
CA PHE A 351 27.36 -18.24 -0.87
C PHE A 351 28.66 -19.05 -1.04
N CYS A 352 29.73 -18.72 -0.32
CA CYS A 352 30.85 -19.65 -0.16
C CYS A 352 30.34 -20.92 0.55
N ARG A 353 30.72 -22.10 0.04
CA ARG A 353 30.28 -23.40 0.58
C ARG A 353 30.49 -23.50 2.09
N GLU A 354 31.66 -23.07 2.56
CA GLU A 354 32.02 -23.11 3.97
C GLU A 354 31.24 -22.09 4.81
N CYS A 355 31.04 -20.88 4.30
CA CYS A 355 30.24 -19.86 4.97
C CYS A 355 28.80 -20.32 5.19
N LEU A 356 28.16 -20.88 4.16
CA LEU A 356 26.81 -21.43 4.27
C LEU A 356 26.75 -22.59 5.27
N ARG A 357 27.71 -23.51 5.22
CA ARG A 357 27.78 -24.66 6.13
C ARG A 357 27.96 -24.22 7.59
N THR A 358 28.84 -23.27 7.84
CA THR A 358 29.10 -22.72 9.18
C THR A 358 27.87 -21.99 9.72
N TRP A 359 27.20 -21.20 8.88
CA TRP A 359 25.97 -20.51 9.25
C TRP A 359 24.85 -21.51 9.60
N LEU A 360 24.62 -22.54 8.78
CA LEU A 360 23.63 -23.59 9.02
C LEU A 360 23.93 -24.40 10.30
N LYS A 361 25.20 -24.71 10.58
CA LYS A 361 25.63 -25.34 11.84
C LYS A 361 25.40 -24.45 13.06
N ARG A 362 25.44 -23.12 12.89
CA ARG A 362 25.20 -22.15 13.97
C ARG A 362 23.70 -21.96 14.19
N SER A 363 22.89 -21.84 13.12
CA SER A 363 21.44 -21.71 13.22
C SER A 363 20.78 -22.94 13.84
N ASN A 364 21.26 -24.16 13.55
CA ASN A 364 20.74 -25.38 14.19
C ASN A 364 21.02 -25.46 15.70
N ARG A 365 22.03 -24.75 16.21
CA ARG A 365 22.28 -24.68 17.66
C ARG A 365 21.32 -23.75 18.39
N TYR A 366 20.67 -22.82 17.69
CA TYR A 366 19.64 -21.94 18.26
C TYR A 366 18.20 -22.43 18.00
N ALA A 367 18.02 -23.48 17.22
CA ALA A 367 16.71 -24.10 16.96
C ALA A 367 16.37 -25.22 17.96
N GLY A 368 17.25 -25.51 18.92
CA GLY A 368 17.07 -26.49 19.98
C GLY A 368 17.16 -25.90 21.40
N ALA A 369 16.98 -24.59 21.54
CA ALA A 369 16.90 -23.89 22.83
C ALA A 369 15.50 -23.29 23.02
#